data_AF-A0A831WE17-F1
#
_entry.id   AF-A0A831WE17-F1
#
_cell.length_a   1.000
_cell.length_b   1.000
_cell.length_c   1.000
_cell.angle_alpha   90.00
_cell.angle_beta   90.00
_cell.angle_gamma   90.00
#
_symmetry.space_group_name_H-M   'P 1'
#
loop_
_entity.id
_entity.type
_entity.pdbx_description
1 polymer ?
#
loop_
_entity_poly.entity_id
_entity_poly.type
_entity_poly.pdbx_seq_one_letter_code
_entity_poly.pdbx_strand_id
1 'polypeptide(L)'
;MAELETVTAPLVVRFAAGDEKVVARAFPHPLGIVYLDLFWHLSRPDDAAHLIRGELRGDGPWRVGDASIRVLGCGTTDPLLQAEYIPWRDYLNEHPGEYPPE
;
A
#
# COMPACT_ATOMS: atom_id res chain seq x y z
N MET A 1 -9.59 -15.46 -6.64
CA MET A 1 -9.95 -14.05 -6.81
C MET A 1 -9.38 -13.35 -5.59
N ALA A 2 -8.30 -12.58 -5.76
CA ALA A 2 -7.64 -11.94 -4.62
C ALA A 2 -8.31 -10.58 -4.43
N GLU A 3 -9.09 -10.45 -3.37
CA GLU A 3 -9.60 -9.15 -2.94
C GLU A 3 -8.43 -8.34 -2.39
N LEU A 4 -8.34 -7.04 -2.70
CA LEU A 4 -7.21 -6.18 -2.34
C LEU A 4 -6.83 -6.31 -0.84
N GLU A 5 -7.83 -6.51 0.02
CA GLU A 5 -7.69 -6.67 1.47
C GLU A 5 -7.07 -8.01 1.91
N THR A 6 -7.12 -9.03 1.06
CA THR A 6 -6.56 -10.37 1.32
C THR A 6 -5.09 -10.48 0.91
N VAL A 7 -4.55 -9.45 0.27
CA VAL A 7 -3.17 -9.41 -0.18
C VAL A 7 -2.28 -8.99 0.98
N THR A 8 -1.50 -9.95 1.49
CA THR A 8 -0.46 -9.72 2.50
C THR A 8 0.87 -9.25 1.91
N ALA A 9 1.01 -9.34 0.58
CA ALA A 9 2.18 -8.83 -0.12
C ALA A 9 2.18 -7.30 -0.14
N PRO A 10 3.37 -6.66 -0.08
CA PRO A 10 3.48 -5.20 -0.17
C PRO A 10 2.83 -4.66 -1.44
N LEU A 11 2.09 -3.56 -1.29
CA LEU A 11 1.37 -2.92 -2.38
C LEU A 11 2.08 -1.63 -2.80
N VAL A 12 1.99 -1.31 -4.08
CA VAL A 12 2.46 -0.07 -4.68
C VAL A 12 1.27 0.65 -5.27
N VAL A 13 1.09 1.90 -4.89
CA VAL A 13 0.15 2.82 -5.50
C VAL A 13 0.92 3.67 -6.51
N ARG A 14 0.45 3.68 -7.75
CA ARG A 14 0.90 4.58 -8.80
C ARG A 14 -0.16 5.62 -9.08
N PHE A 15 0.20 6.88 -8.89
CA PHE A 15 -0.69 8.02 -9.16
C PHE A 15 -0.61 8.44 -10.63
N ALA A 16 -1.63 9.15 -11.10
CA ALA A 16 -1.71 9.70 -12.45
C ALA A 16 -0.54 10.63 -12.80
N ALA A 17 0.01 11.32 -11.79
CA ALA A 17 1.16 12.20 -11.91
C ALA A 17 2.48 11.46 -12.24
N GLY A 18 2.48 10.13 -12.14
CA GLY A 18 3.65 9.28 -12.37
C GLY A 18 4.38 8.88 -11.09
N ASP A 19 4.04 9.49 -9.96
CA ASP A 19 4.58 9.11 -8.65
C ASP A 19 4.13 7.69 -8.26
N GLU A 20 5.08 6.91 -7.77
CA GLU A 20 4.85 5.57 -7.22
C GLU A 20 5.25 5.57 -5.75
N LYS A 21 4.44 4.91 -4.93
CA LYS A 21 4.67 4.81 -3.49
C LYS A 21 4.31 3.42 -2.99
N VAL A 22 5.19 2.84 -2.19
CA VAL A 22 4.89 1.61 -1.45
C VAL A 22 4.05 1.96 -0.23
N VAL A 23 3.00 1.16 0.01
CA VAL A 23 2.05 1.38 1.09
C VAL A 23 2.05 0.18 2.03
N ALA A 24 1.84 0.44 3.33
CA ALA A 24 1.81 -0.60 4.34
C ALA A 24 0.56 -1.48 4.19
N ARG A 25 -0.59 -0.87 3.86
CA ARG A 25 -1.84 -1.60 3.64
C ARG A 25 -2.82 -0.79 2.81
N ALA A 26 -3.72 -1.45 2.09
CA ALA A 26 -4.81 -0.82 1.36
C ALA A 26 -6.12 -1.57 1.60
N PHE A 27 -7.22 -0.83 1.73
CA PHE A 27 -8.54 -1.36 2.06
C PHE A 27 -9.62 -0.72 1.18
N PRO A 28 -10.64 -1.50 0.79
CA PRO A 28 -11.79 -0.96 0.08
C PRO A 28 -12.60 0.00 0.98
N HIS A 29 -13.07 1.09 0.40
CA HIS A 29 -13.92 2.09 1.05
C HIS A 29 -15.09 2.47 0.12
N PRO A 30 -16.28 2.82 0.62
CA PRO A 30 -17.42 3.19 -0.23
C PRO A 30 -17.15 4.32 -1.23
N LEU A 31 -16.14 5.15 -0.97
CA LEU A 31 -15.70 6.24 -1.86
C LEU A 31 -14.49 5.89 -2.73
N GLY A 32 -13.87 4.71 -2.53
CA GLY A 32 -12.70 4.25 -3.28
C GLY A 32 -11.78 3.34 -2.47
N ILE A 33 -10.51 3.72 -2.29
CA ILE A 33 -9.53 2.95 -1.53
C ILE A 33 -8.87 3.83 -0.48
N VAL A 34 -8.81 3.31 0.76
CA VAL A 34 -7.97 3.89 1.81
C VAL A 34 -6.65 3.13 1.84
N TYR A 35 -5.53 3.84 1.80
CA TYR A 35 -4.21 3.24 2.00
C TYR A 35 -3.48 3.90 3.16
N LEU A 36 -2.58 3.13 3.78
CA LEU A 36 -1.73 3.57 4.88
C LEU A 36 -0.28 3.63 4.41
N ASP A 37 0.40 4.70 4.80
CA ASP A 37 1.83 4.86 4.54
C ASP A 37 2.68 3.88 5.37
N LEU A 38 3.92 3.66 4.94
CA LEU A 38 4.90 2.97 5.78
C LEU A 38 5.08 3.76 7.10
N PHE A 39 5.22 3.03 8.20
CA PHE A 39 5.36 3.63 9.54
C PHE A 39 4.19 4.56 9.93
N TRP A 40 2.98 4.26 9.44
CA TRP A 40 1.78 5.06 9.72
C TRP A 40 1.52 5.24 11.22
N HIS A 41 1.90 4.26 12.06
CA HIS A 41 1.73 4.30 13.51
C HIS A 41 2.62 5.33 14.21
N LEU A 42 3.73 5.72 13.59
CA LEU A 42 4.63 6.78 14.09
C LEU A 42 4.24 8.17 13.60
N SER A 43 3.28 8.26 12.68
CA SER A 43 2.85 9.49 12.03
C SER A 43 1.47 9.93 12.53
N ARG A 44 1.10 11.18 12.28
CA ARG A 44 -0.24 11.67 12.62
C ARG A 44 -1.26 11.04 11.65
N PRO A 45 -2.49 10.74 12.10
CA PRO A 45 -3.51 10.12 11.24
C PRO A 45 -3.74 10.85 9.92
N ASP A 46 -3.72 12.18 9.93
CA ASP A 46 -3.89 13.04 8.75
C ASP A 46 -2.76 12.91 7.71
N ASP A 47 -1.56 12.49 8.13
CA ASP A 47 -0.40 12.29 7.26
C ASP A 47 -0.19 10.82 6.88
N ALA A 48 -0.75 9.90 7.68
CA ALA A 48 -0.55 8.45 7.57
C ALA A 48 -1.58 7.74 6.70
N ALA A 49 -2.82 8.23 6.67
CA ALA A 49 -3.94 7.60 6.00
C ALA A 49 -4.47 8.47 4.87
N HIS A 50 -4.60 7.88 3.69
CA HIS A 50 -4.97 8.59 2.48
C HIS A 50 -6.13 7.90 1.77
N LEU A 51 -7.07 8.69 1.25
CA LEU A 51 -8.22 8.20 0.49
C LEU A 51 -8.08 8.55 -0.99
N ILE A 52 -7.97 7.52 -1.83
CA ILE A 52 -8.09 7.66 -3.29
C ILE A 52 -9.56 7.48 -3.65
N ARG A 53 -10.16 8.53 -4.22
CA ARG A 53 -11.56 8.49 -4.66
C ARG A 53 -11.67 7.86 -6.04
N GLY A 54 -12.63 6.97 -6.21
CA GLY A 54 -12.93 6.35 -7.49
C GLY A 54 -13.52 4.96 -7.33
N GLU A 55 -14.05 4.41 -8.43
CA GLU A 55 -14.53 3.02 -8.43
C GLU A 55 -13.32 2.08 -8.55
N LEU A 56 -13.22 1.12 -7.61
CA LEU A 56 -12.22 0.06 -7.67
C LEU A 56 -12.60 -0.92 -8.79
N ARG A 57 -11.69 -1.12 -9.75
CA ARG A 57 -11.86 -2.03 -10.88
C ARG A 57 -10.68 -2.97 -11.05
N GLY A 58 -10.97 -4.20 -11.43
CA GLY A 58 -10.01 -5.26 -11.74
C GLY A 58 -9.73 -6.21 -10.57
N ASP A 59 -9.14 -7.35 -10.88
CA ASP A 59 -8.72 -8.40 -9.94
C ASP A 59 -7.18 -8.39 -9.76
N GLY A 60 -6.57 -7.22 -9.95
CA GLY A 60 -5.13 -6.99 -10.04
C GLY A 60 -4.67 -6.60 -11.46
N PRO A 61 -3.52 -5.91 -11.58
CA PRO A 61 -3.33 -4.61 -10.96
C PRO A 61 -4.65 -3.82 -10.90
N TRP A 62 -5.07 -3.44 -9.69
CA TRP A 62 -6.32 -2.73 -9.48
C TRP A 62 -6.24 -1.30 -9.99
N ARG A 63 -7.34 -0.75 -10.47
CA ARG A 63 -7.46 0.67 -10.83
C ARG A 63 -8.51 1.33 -9.97
N VAL A 64 -8.22 2.52 -9.47
CA VAL A 64 -9.13 3.33 -8.66
C VAL A 64 -9.00 4.79 -9.08
N GLY A 65 -10.05 5.32 -9.70
CA GLY A 65 -9.99 6.64 -10.32
C GLY A 65 -8.85 6.71 -11.35
N ASP A 66 -7.93 7.66 -11.15
CA ASP A 66 -6.73 7.82 -11.99
C ASP A 66 -5.48 7.14 -11.42
N ALA A 67 -5.60 6.39 -10.32
CA ALA A 67 -4.51 5.63 -9.72
C ALA A 67 -4.59 4.13 -10.05
N SER A 68 -3.45 3.46 -10.03
CA SER A 68 -3.38 2.00 -10.10
C SER A 68 -2.64 1.43 -8.89
N ILE A 69 -3.06 0.26 -8.46
CA ILE A 69 -2.49 -0.47 -7.33
C ILE A 69 -1.99 -1.81 -7.84
N ARG A 70 -0.76 -2.16 -7.50
CA ARG A 70 -0.15 -3.44 -7.85
C ARG A 70 0.62 -3.99 -6.66
N VAL A 71 0.96 -5.27 -6.72
CA VAL A 71 1.92 -5.84 -5.79
C VAL A 71 3.32 -5.30 -6.12
N LEU A 72 4.10 -4.97 -5.09
CA LEU A 72 5.49 -4.56 -5.20
C LEU A 72 6.29 -5.67 -5.90
N GLY A 73 6.98 -5.32 -6.97
CA GLY A 73 7.84 -6.25 -7.69
C GLY A 73 9.10 -6.58 -6.89
N CYS A 74 9.81 -7.63 -7.29
CA CYS A 74 11.09 -8.00 -6.70
C CYS A 74 12.15 -6.91 -6.93
N GLY A 75 13.29 -6.98 -6.22
CA GLY A 75 14.39 -6.00 -6.25
C GLY A 75 14.95 -5.62 -7.64
N THR A 76 14.63 -6.38 -8.69
CA THR A 76 15.00 -6.06 -10.09
C THR A 76 13.98 -5.14 -10.78
N THR A 77 12.71 -5.19 -10.38
CA THR A 77 11.62 -4.42 -11.02
C THR A 77 11.45 -3.05 -10.38
N ASP A 78 11.57 -2.97 -9.05
CA ASP A 78 11.29 -1.77 -8.26
C ASP A 78 12.39 -1.51 -7.22
N PRO A 79 13.65 -1.28 -7.63
CA PRO A 79 14.78 -1.19 -6.69
C PRO A 79 14.63 -0.06 -5.67
N LEU A 80 14.04 1.07 -6.07
CA LEU A 80 13.82 2.22 -5.19
C LEU A 80 12.73 1.94 -4.15
N LEU A 81 11.57 1.43 -4.58
CA LEU A 81 10.46 1.11 -3.67
C LEU A 81 10.81 -0.05 -2.73
N GLN A 82 11.63 -0.99 -3.17
CA GLN A 82 12.18 -2.05 -2.32
C GLN A 82 13.11 -1.48 -1.24
N ALA A 83 13.93 -0.48 -1.56
CA ALA A 83 14.79 0.17 -0.57
C ALA A 83 13.98 0.89 0.53
N GLU A 84 12.80 1.40 0.21
CA GLU A 84 11.87 1.99 1.19
C GLU A 84 11.12 0.92 2.01
N TYR A 85 10.76 -0.20 1.37
CA TYR A 85 10.01 -1.29 2.01
C TYR A 85 10.85 -2.12 3.00
N ILE A 86 12.12 -2.38 2.69
CA ILE A 86 13.00 -3.23 3.52
C ILE A 86 13.07 -2.75 4.98
N PRO A 87 13.36 -1.47 5.27
CA PRO A 87 13.39 -0.96 6.65
C PRO A 87 12.08 -1.14 7.40
N TRP A 88 10.94 -0.96 6.72
CA TRP A 88 9.62 -1.17 7.32
C TRP A 88 9.39 -2.64 7.66
N ARG A 89 9.78 -3.55 6.76
CA ARG A 89 9.62 -4.99 6.98
C ARG A 89 10.49 -5.47 8.13
N ASP A 90 11.72 -4.97 8.19
CA ASP A 90 12.64 -5.30 9.27
C ASP A 90 12.09 -4.78 10.62
N TYR A 91 11.56 -3.55 10.64
CA TYR A 91 10.85 -3.01 11.81
C TYR A 91 9.66 -3.87 12.25
N LEU A 92 8.82 -4.36 11.33
CA LEU A 92 7.72 -5.26 11.69
C LEU A 92 8.21 -6.57 12.33
N ASN A 93 9.32 -7.13 11.83
CA ASN A 93 9.89 -8.35 12.40
C ASN A 93 10.45 -8.10 13.81
N GLU A 94 10.98 -6.91 14.07
CA GLU A 94 11.49 -6.48 15.38
C GLU A 94 10.36 -6.10 16.36
N HIS A 95 9.22 -5.61 15.85
CA HIS A 95 8.09 -5.10 16.63
C HIS A 95 6.75 -5.82 16.32
N PRO A 96 6.67 -7.16 16.45
CA PRO A 96 5.49 -7.94 16.05
C PRO A 96 4.22 -7.63 16.86
N GLY A 97 4.35 -6.93 18.00
CA GLY A 97 3.22 -6.55 18.86
C GLY A 97 2.66 -5.15 18.61
N GLU A 98 3.31 -4.33 17.77
CA GLU A 98 2.84 -2.96 17.49
C GLU A 98 1.80 -2.89 16.37
N TYR A 99 1.70 -3.96 15.58
CA TYR A 99 0.76 -4.05 14.48
C TYR A 99 -0.31 -5.11 14.77
N PRO A 100 -1.56 -4.91 14.30
CA PRO A 100 -2.59 -5.93 14.41
C PRO A 100 -2.12 -7.23 13.74
N PRO A 101 -2.41 -8.40 14.33
CA PRO A 101 -2.12 -9.67 13.66
C PRO A 101 -2.83 -9.75 12.31
N GLU A 102 -2.15 -10.32 11.31
CA GLU A 102 -2.68 -10.56 9.96
C GLU A 102 -3.74 -11.68 9.92
#